data_AF-A0A1R4HZZ1-F1
#
_entry.id   AF-A0A1R4HZZ1-F1
#
_cell.length_a   1.000
_cell.length_b   1.000
_cell.length_c   1.000
_cell.angle_alpha   90.00
_cell.angle_beta   90.00
_cell.angle_gamma   90.00
#
_symmetry.space_group_name_H-M   'P 1'
#
loop_
_entity.id
_entity.type
_entity.pdbx_description
1 polymer ?
#
loop_
_entity_poly.entity_id
_entity_poly.type
_entity_poly.pdbx_seq_one_letter_code
_entity_poly.pdbx_strand_id
1 'polypeptide(L)'
;MAYTGPQNADDVVLRVLLFRFFNKPSTWETLESQFGEVTAASFDVEQFSGALDRLLARGERVYSAAYIIPPPPFGAARKHRNHLLLVEHMMRSGVVAQVAAAKSLREVFETILSFPSLGPFLAYQLAIDLNYTTVIDFDENDFVVPGPGARSGIAKCFPDLDGAPAEDVIRWMVETQEEQFVHNDIQFDDLFGRSLTLIDCQNLFCETDKYARVMHPQIRGIGNRSRIKQQFSPHGLPATPFFPPKWGINGRASARLSQHALIV
;
A
#
# COMPACT_ATOMS: atom_id res chain seq x y z
N MET A 1 8.30 -4.62 -10.42
CA MET A 1 7.27 -5.64 -10.17
C MET A 1 6.00 -5.44 -10.99
N ALA A 2 5.11 -4.48 -10.67
CA ALA A 2 3.79 -4.43 -11.33
C ALA A 2 3.91 -4.17 -12.85
N TYR A 3 4.74 -3.20 -13.23
CA TYR A 3 5.04 -2.82 -14.62
C TYR A 3 6.23 -3.56 -15.24
N THR A 4 6.76 -4.57 -14.56
CA THR A 4 7.83 -5.43 -15.10
C THR A 4 7.23 -6.78 -15.46
N GLY A 5 7.62 -7.33 -16.61
CA GLY A 5 7.11 -8.61 -17.12
C GLY A 5 5.74 -8.52 -17.78
N PRO A 6 4.99 -9.63 -17.95
CA PRO A 6 3.83 -9.66 -18.83
C PRO A 6 2.69 -8.90 -18.17
N GLN A 7 1.98 -8.10 -18.95
CA GLN A 7 1.00 -7.13 -18.46
C GLN A 7 -0.45 -7.61 -18.60
N ASN A 8 -0.66 -8.92 -18.82
CA ASN A 8 -2.01 -9.48 -18.71
C ASN A 8 -2.49 -9.41 -17.25
N ALA A 9 -3.81 -9.31 -17.07
CA ALA A 9 -4.39 -9.01 -15.77
C ALA A 9 -4.07 -10.08 -14.72
N ASP A 10 -4.07 -11.37 -15.09
CA ASP A 10 -3.78 -12.47 -14.17
C ASP A 10 -2.36 -12.35 -13.59
N ASP A 11 -1.37 -12.11 -14.43
CA ASP A 11 0.01 -11.96 -14.00
C ASP A 11 0.20 -10.73 -13.11
N VAL A 12 -0.38 -9.59 -13.49
CA VAL A 12 -0.26 -8.36 -12.71
C VAL A 12 -0.92 -8.50 -11.33
N VAL A 13 -2.15 -9.05 -11.28
CA VAL A 13 -2.87 -9.28 -10.01
C VAL A 13 -2.08 -10.26 -9.13
N LEU A 14 -1.57 -11.36 -9.68
CA LEU A 14 -0.74 -12.30 -8.93
C LEU A 14 0.47 -11.59 -8.29
N ARG A 15 1.22 -10.82 -9.08
CA ARG A 15 2.43 -10.14 -8.58
C ARG A 15 2.08 -9.15 -7.46
N VAL A 16 1.01 -8.37 -7.62
CA VAL A 16 0.50 -7.46 -6.59
C VAL A 16 0.14 -8.21 -5.31
N LEU A 17 -0.62 -9.30 -5.40
CA LEU A 17 -1.03 -10.10 -4.23
C LEU A 17 0.19 -10.68 -3.49
N LEU A 18 1.10 -11.33 -4.22
CA LEU A 18 2.31 -11.91 -3.65
C LEU A 18 3.14 -10.84 -2.91
N PHE A 19 3.41 -9.71 -3.56
CA PHE A 19 4.20 -8.67 -2.94
C PHE A 19 3.50 -8.04 -1.76
N ARG A 20 2.19 -7.75 -1.83
CA ARG A 20 1.47 -7.18 -0.69
C ARG A 20 1.44 -8.11 0.52
N PHE A 21 1.33 -9.43 0.31
CA PHE A 21 1.23 -10.38 1.42
C PHE A 21 2.54 -10.52 2.20
N PHE A 22 3.68 -10.47 1.52
CA PHE A 22 5.00 -10.50 2.17
C PHE A 22 5.52 -9.10 2.52
N ASN A 23 5.14 -8.11 1.73
CA ASN A 23 5.46 -6.69 1.84
C ASN A 23 6.95 -6.43 2.07
N LYS A 24 7.83 -7.22 1.45
CA LYS A 24 9.28 -7.17 1.64
C LYS A 24 10.01 -7.33 0.30
N PRO A 25 10.75 -6.31 -0.16
CA PRO A 25 11.49 -6.36 -1.44
C PRO A 25 12.41 -7.58 -1.57
N SER A 26 13.19 -7.90 -0.53
CA SER A 26 14.12 -9.05 -0.58
C SER A 26 13.41 -10.40 -0.75
N THR A 27 12.17 -10.53 -0.26
CA THR A 27 11.37 -11.74 -0.46
C THR A 27 10.96 -11.86 -1.93
N TRP A 28 10.53 -10.75 -2.53
CA TRP A 28 10.18 -10.67 -3.95
C TRP A 28 11.39 -10.98 -4.84
N GLU A 29 12.53 -10.35 -4.58
CA GLU A 29 13.80 -10.59 -5.30
C GLU A 29 14.23 -12.06 -5.24
N THR A 30 14.05 -12.72 -4.10
CA THR A 30 14.36 -14.15 -3.97
C THR A 30 13.44 -14.99 -4.86
N LEU A 31 12.14 -14.70 -4.87
CA LEU A 31 11.17 -15.43 -5.70
C LEU A 31 11.49 -15.25 -7.19
N GLU A 32 11.75 -14.01 -7.64
CA GLU A 32 12.15 -13.75 -9.03
C GLU A 32 13.49 -14.41 -9.38
N SER A 33 14.48 -14.40 -8.49
CA SER A 33 15.78 -15.03 -8.75
C SER A 33 15.67 -16.56 -8.93
N GLN A 34 14.71 -17.19 -8.26
CA GLN A 34 14.55 -18.64 -8.28
C GLN A 34 13.62 -19.12 -9.40
N PHE A 35 12.52 -18.40 -9.65
CA PHE A 35 11.48 -18.81 -10.58
C PHE A 35 11.50 -18.03 -11.90
N GLY A 36 12.37 -17.03 -12.02
CA GLY A 36 12.37 -16.09 -13.12
C GLY A 36 11.17 -15.16 -13.05
N GLU A 37 10.55 -14.94 -14.19
CA GLU A 37 9.36 -14.10 -14.31
C GLU A 37 8.15 -14.76 -13.63
N VAL A 38 7.65 -14.13 -12.56
CA VAL A 38 6.50 -14.64 -11.80
C VAL A 38 5.21 -14.36 -12.57
N THR A 39 4.58 -15.44 -13.04
CA THR A 39 3.31 -15.46 -13.81
C THR A 39 2.30 -16.39 -13.17
N ALA A 40 1.01 -16.17 -13.44
CA ALA A 40 -0.11 -17.03 -13.03
C ALA A 40 0.08 -18.47 -13.49
N ALA A 41 0.66 -18.69 -14.67
CA ALA A 41 0.95 -20.02 -15.19
C ALA A 41 2.07 -20.75 -14.42
N SER A 42 3.05 -19.99 -13.90
CA SER A 42 4.20 -20.52 -13.15
C SER A 42 3.96 -20.64 -11.64
N PHE A 43 2.86 -20.06 -11.13
CA PHE A 43 2.62 -19.97 -9.70
C PHE A 43 2.21 -21.32 -9.13
N ASP A 44 3.04 -21.85 -8.23
CA ASP A 44 2.81 -23.10 -7.53
C ASP A 44 3.07 -22.92 -6.03
N VAL A 45 2.05 -23.23 -5.22
CA VAL A 45 2.10 -23.01 -3.77
C VAL A 45 3.21 -23.81 -3.10
N GLU A 46 3.45 -25.05 -3.52
CA GLU A 46 4.45 -25.91 -2.88
C GLU A 46 5.87 -25.45 -3.19
N GLN A 47 6.15 -25.11 -4.46
CA GLN A 47 7.44 -24.58 -4.87
C GLN A 47 7.75 -23.24 -4.20
N PHE A 48 6.79 -22.31 -4.20
CA PHE A 48 6.97 -21.00 -3.56
C PHE A 48 7.10 -21.15 -2.04
N SER A 49 6.31 -22.02 -1.39
CA SER A 49 6.45 -22.30 0.03
C SER A 49 7.83 -22.86 0.36
N GLY A 50 8.35 -23.80 -0.44
CA GLY A 50 9.69 -24.35 -0.26
C GLY A 50 10.81 -23.31 -0.38
N ALA A 51 10.66 -22.33 -1.27
CA ALA A 51 11.60 -21.19 -1.37
C ALA A 51 11.61 -20.35 -0.09
N LEU A 52 10.43 -20.04 0.44
CA LEU A 52 10.27 -19.27 1.68
C LEU A 52 10.74 -20.04 2.92
N ASP A 53 10.54 -21.36 2.96
CA ASP A 53 11.06 -22.21 4.03
C ASP A 53 12.59 -22.20 4.07
N ARG A 54 13.26 -22.21 2.91
CA ARG A 54 14.73 -22.08 2.86
C ARG A 54 15.22 -20.74 3.40
N LEU A 55 14.55 -19.64 3.09
CA LEU A 55 14.86 -18.32 3.67
C LEU A 55 14.73 -18.36 5.21
N LEU A 56 13.63 -18.92 5.70
CA LEU A 56 13.37 -19.02 7.13
C LEU A 56 14.37 -19.94 7.84
N ALA A 57 14.82 -21.02 7.20
CA ALA A 57 15.83 -21.93 7.73
C ALA A 57 17.21 -21.25 7.89
N ARG A 58 17.51 -20.23 7.09
CA ARG A 58 18.71 -19.38 7.21
C ARG A 58 18.56 -18.25 8.24
N GLY A 59 17.43 -18.19 8.97
CA GLY A 59 17.15 -17.13 9.94
C GLY A 59 16.67 -15.82 9.31
N GLU A 60 16.40 -15.80 8.00
CA GLU A 60 15.90 -14.61 7.32
C GLU A 60 14.40 -14.40 7.58
N ARG A 61 13.95 -13.15 7.56
CA ARG A 61 12.52 -12.82 7.64
C ARG A 61 11.93 -12.72 6.24
N VAL A 62 10.77 -13.33 6.02
CA VAL A 62 10.05 -13.24 4.73
C VAL A 62 8.97 -12.15 4.71
N TYR A 63 8.69 -11.52 5.85
CA TYR A 63 7.74 -10.42 6.00
C TYR A 63 8.43 -9.13 6.43
N SER A 64 7.90 -7.97 6.01
CA SER A 64 8.20 -6.72 6.70
C SER A 64 7.32 -6.53 7.95
N ALA A 65 7.57 -5.45 8.70
CA ALA A 65 6.79 -5.10 9.88
C ALA A 65 5.60 -4.18 9.58
N ALA A 66 5.41 -3.79 8.31
CA ALA A 66 4.32 -2.92 7.87
C ALA A 66 3.26 -3.75 7.14
N TYR A 67 2.00 -3.30 7.20
CA TYR A 67 0.86 -3.95 6.52
C TYR A 67 0.74 -5.45 6.84
N ILE A 68 0.91 -5.81 8.11
CA ILE A 68 0.86 -7.21 8.56
C ILE A 68 -0.53 -7.80 8.28
N ILE A 69 -0.57 -8.82 7.44
CA ILE A 69 -1.78 -9.59 7.15
C ILE A 69 -1.87 -10.76 8.14
N PRO A 70 -2.99 -10.93 8.86
CA PRO A 70 -3.22 -12.12 9.67
C PRO A 70 -3.19 -13.39 8.81
N PRO A 71 -2.66 -14.52 9.31
CA PRO A 71 -2.64 -15.74 8.53
C PRO A 71 -4.08 -16.22 8.25
N PRO A 72 -4.44 -16.47 6.98
CA PRO A 72 -5.76 -16.97 6.64
C PRO A 72 -5.95 -18.42 7.07
N PRO A 73 -7.19 -18.86 7.35
CA PRO A 73 -7.47 -20.12 8.02
C PRO A 73 -7.47 -21.33 7.05
N PHE A 74 -6.41 -21.51 6.26
CA PHE A 74 -6.28 -22.63 5.32
C PHE A 74 -5.61 -23.89 5.93
N GLY A 75 -5.34 -23.89 7.24
CA GLY A 75 -4.91 -25.08 7.98
C GLY A 75 -3.44 -25.50 7.80
N ALA A 76 -2.62 -24.75 7.05
CA ALA A 76 -1.19 -25.05 6.94
C ALA A 76 -0.45 -24.70 8.25
N ALA A 77 0.55 -25.52 8.61
CA ALA A 77 1.35 -25.30 9.82
C ALA A 77 2.16 -24.00 9.79
N ARG A 78 2.61 -23.57 8.60
CA ARG A 78 3.41 -22.35 8.41
C ARG A 78 2.54 -21.22 7.87
N LYS A 79 2.60 -20.05 8.50
CA LYS A 79 1.82 -18.88 8.11
C LYS A 79 2.03 -18.43 6.65
N HIS A 80 3.24 -18.58 6.10
CA HIS A 80 3.50 -18.18 4.70
C HIS A 80 2.83 -19.10 3.70
N ARG A 81 2.72 -20.40 4.00
CA ARG A 81 1.96 -21.33 3.18
C ARG A 81 0.47 -20.98 3.19
N ASN A 82 -0.10 -20.59 4.34
CA ASN A 82 -1.49 -20.10 4.38
C ASN A 82 -1.69 -18.85 3.50
N HIS A 83 -0.75 -17.90 3.50
CA HIS A 83 -0.82 -16.74 2.60
C HIS A 83 -0.74 -17.13 1.12
N LEU A 84 0.15 -18.06 0.75
CA LEU A 84 0.23 -18.57 -0.62
C LEU A 84 -1.07 -19.30 -1.05
N LEU A 85 -1.68 -20.07 -0.14
CA LEU A 85 -2.98 -20.71 -0.38
C LEU A 85 -4.10 -19.69 -0.58
N LEU A 86 -4.06 -18.55 0.13
CA LEU A 86 -4.99 -17.45 -0.13
C LEU A 86 -4.76 -16.82 -1.52
N VAL A 87 -3.50 -16.61 -1.92
CA VAL A 87 -3.20 -16.13 -3.28
C VAL A 87 -3.77 -17.10 -4.32
N GLU A 88 -3.51 -18.40 -4.17
CA GLU A 88 -4.06 -19.42 -5.07
C GLU A 88 -5.60 -19.40 -5.10
N HIS A 89 -6.24 -19.32 -3.93
CA HIS A 89 -7.69 -19.25 -3.81
C HIS A 89 -8.27 -18.03 -4.54
N MET A 90 -7.65 -16.85 -4.36
CA MET A 90 -8.04 -15.62 -5.05
C MET A 90 -7.88 -15.75 -6.57
N MET A 91 -6.74 -16.25 -7.04
CA MET A 91 -6.50 -16.42 -8.48
C MET A 91 -7.48 -17.41 -9.13
N ARG A 92 -7.94 -18.43 -8.39
CA ARG A 92 -8.93 -19.40 -8.87
C ARG A 92 -10.38 -18.96 -8.73
N SER A 93 -10.68 -17.90 -7.99
CA SER A 93 -12.06 -17.47 -7.71
C SER A 93 -12.68 -16.60 -8.80
N GLY A 94 -11.92 -16.26 -9.85
CA GLY A 94 -12.33 -15.28 -10.86
C GLY A 94 -12.18 -13.82 -10.41
N VAL A 95 -11.42 -13.56 -9.33
CA VAL A 95 -11.21 -12.20 -8.81
C VAL A 95 -10.64 -11.25 -9.87
N VAL A 96 -9.77 -11.75 -10.74
CA VAL A 96 -9.14 -10.96 -11.81
C VAL A 96 -10.20 -10.40 -12.77
N ALA A 97 -11.14 -11.26 -13.21
CA ALA A 97 -12.23 -10.85 -14.08
C ALA A 97 -13.20 -9.89 -13.37
N GLN A 98 -13.48 -10.11 -12.08
CA GLN A 98 -14.34 -9.23 -11.28
C GLN A 98 -13.71 -7.84 -11.14
N VAL A 99 -12.41 -7.76 -10.82
CA VAL A 99 -11.67 -6.49 -10.71
C VAL A 99 -11.63 -5.76 -12.06
N ALA A 100 -11.32 -6.46 -13.15
CA ALA A 100 -11.27 -5.87 -14.48
C ALA A 100 -12.65 -5.38 -14.97
N ALA A 101 -13.74 -6.01 -14.53
CA ALA A 101 -15.11 -5.65 -14.91
C ALA A 101 -15.76 -4.60 -14.01
N ALA A 102 -15.15 -4.31 -12.84
CA ALA A 102 -15.67 -3.40 -11.83
C ALA A 102 -15.99 -2.01 -12.42
N LYS A 103 -16.98 -1.34 -11.84
CA LYS A 103 -17.43 0.00 -12.26
C LYS A 103 -16.97 1.11 -11.32
N SER A 104 -16.35 0.75 -10.20
CA SER A 104 -15.78 1.73 -9.27
C SER A 104 -14.66 1.11 -8.43
N LEU A 105 -13.81 1.96 -7.85
CA LEU A 105 -12.82 1.55 -6.86
C LEU A 105 -13.45 0.92 -5.62
N ARG A 106 -14.69 1.33 -5.28
CA ARG A 106 -15.48 0.74 -4.19
C ARG A 106 -15.83 -0.73 -4.48
N GLU A 107 -16.26 -1.06 -5.69
CA GLU A 107 -16.57 -2.45 -6.06
C GLU A 107 -15.32 -3.34 -6.00
N VAL A 108 -14.16 -2.81 -6.42
CA VAL A 108 -12.87 -3.51 -6.27
C VAL A 108 -12.58 -3.75 -4.79
N PHE A 109 -12.72 -2.72 -3.95
CA PHE A 109 -12.54 -2.85 -2.50
C PHE A 109 -13.46 -3.92 -1.90
N GLU A 110 -14.76 -3.91 -2.21
CA GLU A 110 -15.73 -4.87 -1.69
C GLU A 110 -15.43 -6.30 -2.16
N THR A 111 -14.99 -6.45 -3.41
CA THR A 111 -14.51 -7.73 -3.96
C THR A 111 -13.33 -8.25 -3.13
N ILE A 112 -12.32 -7.43 -2.88
CA ILE A 112 -11.14 -7.84 -2.09
C ILE A 112 -11.48 -8.08 -0.62
N LEU A 113 -12.38 -7.28 -0.03
CA LEU A 113 -12.82 -7.40 1.36
C LEU A 113 -13.51 -8.74 1.65
N SER A 114 -14.09 -9.39 0.63
CA SER A 114 -14.78 -10.68 0.78
C SER A 114 -13.84 -11.84 1.14
N PHE A 115 -12.53 -11.69 0.94
CA PHE A 115 -11.54 -12.73 1.21
C PHE A 115 -11.07 -12.76 2.66
N PRO A 116 -10.75 -13.94 3.22
CA PRO A 116 -10.35 -14.06 4.62
C PRO A 116 -9.05 -13.29 4.91
N SER A 117 -8.97 -12.71 6.11
CA SER A 117 -7.83 -11.92 6.62
C SER A 117 -7.61 -10.55 5.96
N LEU A 118 -8.35 -10.21 4.91
CA LEU A 118 -8.30 -8.90 4.28
C LEU A 118 -9.35 -7.98 4.91
N GLY A 119 -9.07 -7.51 6.13
CA GLY A 119 -9.93 -6.50 6.77
C GLY A 119 -9.97 -5.16 6.01
N PRO A 120 -10.87 -4.23 6.36
CA PRO A 120 -11.14 -3.03 5.57
C PRO A 120 -9.90 -2.22 5.16
N PHE A 121 -8.94 -2.04 6.08
CA PHE A 121 -7.71 -1.35 5.75
C PHE A 121 -6.88 -2.08 4.68
N LEU A 122 -6.66 -3.39 4.84
CA LEU A 122 -5.84 -4.18 3.91
C LEU A 122 -6.51 -4.33 2.54
N ALA A 123 -7.83 -4.51 2.52
CA ALA A 123 -8.59 -4.56 1.28
C ALA A 123 -8.51 -3.24 0.51
N TYR A 124 -8.61 -2.09 1.19
CA TYR A 124 -8.46 -0.79 0.55
C TYR A 124 -7.04 -0.56 0.01
N GLN A 125 -6.01 -0.93 0.78
CA GLN A 125 -4.61 -0.83 0.32
C GLN A 125 -4.33 -1.70 -0.91
N LEU A 126 -4.96 -2.88 -1.03
CA LEU A 126 -4.89 -3.71 -2.23
C LEU A 126 -5.65 -3.12 -3.41
N ALA A 127 -6.84 -2.55 -3.18
CA ALA A 127 -7.60 -1.86 -4.23
C ALA A 127 -6.79 -0.69 -4.82
N ILE A 128 -6.10 0.08 -3.96
CA ILE A 128 -5.18 1.14 -4.39
C ILE A 128 -3.97 0.57 -5.15
N ASP A 129 -3.32 -0.50 -4.67
CA ASP A 129 -2.21 -1.12 -5.42
C ASP A 129 -2.63 -1.55 -6.83
N LEU A 130 -3.80 -2.18 -6.95
CA LEU A 130 -4.36 -2.58 -8.23
C LEU A 130 -4.64 -1.36 -9.11
N ASN A 131 -5.13 -0.27 -8.51
CA ASN A 131 -5.30 1.02 -9.16
C ASN A 131 -3.98 1.72 -9.49
N TYR A 132 -2.84 1.22 -9.04
CA TYR A 132 -1.51 1.66 -9.50
C TYR A 132 -0.96 0.79 -10.63
N THR A 133 -1.76 -0.11 -11.20
CA THR A 133 -1.34 -0.98 -12.30
C THR A 133 -2.07 -0.66 -13.61
N THR A 134 -1.86 -1.49 -14.63
CA THR A 134 -2.60 -1.46 -15.90
C THR A 134 -3.99 -2.12 -15.82
N VAL A 135 -4.34 -2.78 -14.71
CA VAL A 135 -5.57 -3.58 -14.59
C VAL A 135 -6.82 -2.71 -14.50
N ILE A 136 -6.74 -1.59 -13.79
CA ILE A 136 -7.87 -0.66 -13.55
C ILE A 136 -7.36 0.79 -13.49
N ASP A 137 -8.27 1.73 -13.74
CA ASP A 137 -7.95 3.16 -13.77
C ASP A 137 -9.11 4.04 -13.25
N PHE A 138 -9.43 3.87 -11.97
CA PHE A 138 -10.41 4.72 -11.29
C PHE A 138 -9.76 5.97 -10.71
N ASP A 139 -10.56 7.01 -10.47
CA ASP A 139 -10.09 8.20 -9.77
C ASP A 139 -9.78 7.85 -8.30
N GLU A 140 -8.59 8.21 -7.85
CA GLU A 140 -8.13 7.99 -6.47
C GLU A 140 -8.92 8.83 -5.45
N ASN A 141 -9.68 9.83 -5.91
CA ASN A 141 -10.58 10.65 -5.10
C ASN A 141 -12.03 10.13 -5.03
N ASP A 142 -12.34 9.01 -5.68
CA ASP A 142 -13.70 8.43 -5.64
C ASP A 142 -14.01 7.73 -4.31
N PHE A 143 -13.01 7.12 -3.68
CA PHE A 143 -13.24 6.21 -2.55
C PHE A 143 -12.06 6.13 -1.59
N VAL A 144 -12.36 6.22 -0.28
CA VAL A 144 -11.36 6.09 0.79
C VAL A 144 -11.88 5.25 1.95
N VAL A 145 -11.00 4.43 2.53
CA VAL A 145 -11.25 3.70 3.78
C VAL A 145 -10.16 4.06 4.79
N PRO A 146 -10.44 4.97 5.75
CA PRO A 146 -9.45 5.43 6.71
C PRO A 146 -8.95 4.29 7.59
N GLY A 147 -7.65 4.03 7.51
CA GLY A 147 -6.97 3.04 8.36
C GLY A 147 -6.93 3.45 9.83
N PRO A 148 -6.57 2.52 10.75
CA PRO A 148 -6.51 2.80 12.18
C PRO A 148 -5.51 3.91 12.55
N GLY A 149 -4.45 4.11 11.76
CA GLY A 149 -3.51 5.22 11.94
C GLY A 149 -4.16 6.56 11.61
N ALA A 150 -4.79 6.65 10.44
CA ALA A 150 -5.47 7.86 9.99
C ALA A 150 -6.58 8.30 10.94
N ARG A 151 -7.47 7.38 11.35
CA ARG A 151 -8.53 7.68 12.33
C ARG A 151 -7.97 8.21 13.65
N SER A 152 -6.85 7.65 14.11
CA SER A 152 -6.17 8.13 15.32
C SER A 152 -5.54 9.50 15.14
N GLY A 153 -4.97 9.78 13.96
CA GLY A 153 -4.37 11.07 13.63
C GLY A 153 -5.41 12.18 13.52
N ILE A 154 -6.52 11.90 12.84
CA ILE A 154 -7.67 12.80 12.74
C ILE A 154 -8.19 13.17 14.14
N ALA A 155 -8.38 12.18 15.02
CA ALA A 155 -8.83 12.42 16.39
C ALA A 155 -7.85 13.29 17.23
N LYS A 156 -6.57 13.30 16.88
CA LYS A 156 -5.57 14.18 17.52
C LYS A 156 -5.59 15.59 16.96
N CYS A 157 -5.76 15.73 15.65
CA CYS A 157 -5.77 17.03 14.97
C CYS A 157 -7.08 17.79 15.22
N PHE A 158 -8.19 17.06 15.29
CA PHE A 158 -9.54 17.61 15.37
C PHE A 158 -10.28 16.92 16.53
N PRO A 159 -10.09 17.39 17.78
CA PRO A 159 -10.74 16.79 18.94
C PRO A 159 -12.27 17.01 18.93
N ASP A 160 -12.73 18.09 18.29
CA ASP A 160 -14.13 18.54 18.29
C ASP A 160 -14.77 18.34 16.90
N LEU A 161 -14.80 17.09 16.43
CA LEU A 161 -15.40 16.74 15.12
C LEU A 161 -16.93 16.60 15.13
N ASP A 162 -17.57 16.66 16.30
CA ASP A 162 -19.04 16.52 16.45
C ASP A 162 -19.65 15.33 15.69
N GLY A 163 -18.90 14.23 15.58
CA GLY A 163 -19.33 13.02 14.89
C GLY A 163 -19.08 13.00 13.38
N ALA A 164 -18.39 14.00 12.82
CA ALA A 164 -17.98 14.01 11.42
C ALA A 164 -17.17 12.74 11.07
N PRO A 165 -17.52 12.02 9.99
CA PRO A 165 -16.77 10.87 9.51
C PRO A 165 -15.31 11.22 9.17
N ALA A 166 -14.40 10.29 9.45
CA ALA A 166 -12.99 10.45 9.10
C ALA A 166 -12.78 10.60 7.58
N GLU A 167 -13.64 9.94 6.81
CA GLU A 167 -13.74 10.01 5.35
C GLU A 167 -13.98 11.45 4.87
N ASP A 168 -14.88 12.17 5.56
CA ASP A 168 -15.25 13.55 5.21
C ASP A 168 -14.13 14.53 5.56
N VAL A 169 -13.44 14.31 6.69
CA VAL A 169 -12.25 15.12 7.05
C VAL A 169 -11.13 14.96 6.01
N ILE A 170 -10.90 13.73 5.53
CA ILE A 170 -9.90 13.47 4.49
C ILE A 170 -10.31 14.13 3.17
N ARG A 171 -11.60 14.04 2.80
CA ARG A 171 -12.12 14.68 1.59
C ARG A 171 -12.01 16.21 1.67
N TRP A 172 -12.39 16.79 2.79
CA TRP A 172 -12.22 18.22 3.04
C TRP A 172 -10.75 18.66 2.92
N MET A 173 -9.81 17.85 3.44
CA MET A 173 -8.39 18.13 3.30
C MET A 173 -7.94 18.13 1.83
N VAL A 174 -8.43 17.20 1.00
CA VAL A 174 -8.15 17.20 -0.45
C VAL A 174 -8.77 18.42 -1.14
N GLU A 175 -10.04 18.73 -0.85
CA GLU A 175 -10.80 19.81 -1.50
C GLU A 175 -10.26 21.20 -1.16
N THR A 176 -9.67 21.37 0.03
CA THR A 176 -9.20 22.68 0.52
C THR A 176 -7.68 22.82 0.56
N GLN A 177 -6.91 21.81 0.15
CA GLN A 177 -5.45 21.78 0.34
C GLN A 177 -4.74 23.06 -0.12
N GLU A 178 -5.07 23.59 -1.30
CA GLU A 178 -4.43 24.78 -1.86
C GLU A 178 -4.74 26.03 -1.04
N GLU A 179 -6.02 26.21 -0.66
CA GLU A 179 -6.44 27.32 0.19
C GLU A 179 -5.77 27.24 1.57
N GLN A 180 -5.63 26.03 2.11
CA GLN A 180 -4.99 25.80 3.40
C GLN A 180 -3.48 26.04 3.32
N PHE A 181 -2.80 25.69 2.22
CA PHE A 181 -1.39 26.01 2.04
C PHE A 181 -1.18 27.52 2.05
N VAL A 182 -1.98 28.27 1.31
CA VAL A 182 -1.92 29.75 1.30
C VAL A 182 -2.25 30.33 2.68
N HIS A 183 -3.34 29.89 3.30
CA HIS A 183 -3.79 30.41 4.59
C HIS A 183 -2.74 30.21 5.70
N ASN A 184 -2.00 29.09 5.66
CA ASN A 184 -0.99 28.74 6.66
C ASN A 184 0.44 29.12 6.25
N ASP A 185 0.63 29.87 5.14
CA ASP A 185 1.94 30.25 4.59
C ASP A 185 2.88 29.04 4.35
N ILE A 186 2.31 27.94 3.86
CA ILE A 186 3.03 26.71 3.54
C ILE A 186 3.43 26.73 2.06
N GLN A 187 4.73 26.77 1.79
CA GLN A 187 5.28 26.49 0.47
C GLN A 187 5.30 24.97 0.27
N PHE A 188 4.27 24.43 -0.39
CA PHE A 188 4.14 22.99 -0.59
C PHE A 188 4.77 22.54 -1.91
N ASP A 189 5.76 21.65 -1.81
CA ASP A 189 6.31 20.94 -2.96
C ASP A 189 5.44 19.72 -3.27
N ASP A 190 4.61 19.85 -4.30
CA ASP A 190 3.72 18.78 -4.75
C ASP A 190 4.47 17.58 -5.36
N LEU A 191 3.72 16.54 -5.74
CA LEU A 191 4.27 15.36 -6.40
C LEU A 191 4.44 15.60 -7.91
N PHE A 192 5.34 16.52 -8.25
CA PHE A 192 5.69 16.89 -9.64
C PHE A 192 4.47 17.36 -10.46
N GLY A 193 3.68 18.27 -9.91
CA GLY A 193 2.46 18.81 -10.50
C GLY A 193 1.24 17.93 -10.32
N ARG A 194 1.23 17.08 -9.29
CA ARG A 194 0.07 16.27 -8.87
C ARG A 194 -0.32 16.67 -7.45
N SER A 195 -1.55 17.16 -7.30
CA SER A 195 -2.15 17.48 -6.00
C SER A 195 -2.36 16.23 -5.16
N LEU A 196 -2.46 16.40 -3.83
CA LEU A 196 -2.74 15.31 -2.91
C LEU A 196 -4.11 14.71 -3.19
N THR A 197 -4.18 13.38 -3.15
CA THR A 197 -5.42 12.61 -3.29
C THR A 197 -5.89 12.05 -1.95
N LEU A 198 -7.07 11.42 -1.91
CA LEU A 198 -7.63 10.87 -0.67
C LEU A 198 -6.69 9.88 0.03
N ILE A 199 -5.99 9.03 -0.73
CA ILE A 199 -5.02 8.07 -0.15
C ILE A 199 -3.81 8.81 0.45
N ASP A 200 -3.36 9.89 -0.18
CA ASP A 200 -2.25 10.71 0.33
C ASP A 200 -2.65 11.39 1.64
N CYS A 201 -3.81 12.08 1.66
CA CYS A 201 -4.33 12.74 2.86
C CYS A 201 -4.61 11.75 4.00
N GLN A 202 -5.14 10.57 3.69
CA GLN A 202 -5.26 9.48 4.68
C GLN A 202 -3.88 9.12 5.26
N ASN A 203 -2.86 8.98 4.43
CA ASN A 203 -1.51 8.65 4.87
C ASN A 203 -0.91 9.78 5.72
N LEU A 204 -1.11 11.05 5.38
CA LEU A 204 -0.68 12.17 6.21
C LEU A 204 -1.20 12.08 7.65
N PHE A 205 -2.46 11.69 7.84
CA PHE A 205 -3.01 11.49 9.20
C PHE A 205 -2.40 10.28 9.93
N CYS A 206 -2.11 9.19 9.21
CA CYS A 206 -1.43 8.04 9.80
C CYS A 206 -0.02 8.43 10.31
N GLU A 207 0.66 9.27 9.55
CA GLU A 207 2.02 9.71 9.81
C GLU A 207 2.03 10.72 10.94
N THR A 208 1.06 11.63 10.92
CA THR A 208 0.79 12.58 12.02
C THR A 208 0.55 11.84 13.34
N ASP A 209 -0.30 10.80 13.34
CA ASP A 209 -0.51 9.99 14.54
C ASP A 209 0.80 9.36 15.04
N LYS A 210 1.62 8.84 14.12
CA LYS A 210 2.91 8.20 14.44
C LYS A 210 3.87 9.19 15.10
N TYR A 211 4.06 10.37 14.54
CA TYR A 211 4.98 11.38 15.08
C TYR A 211 4.45 12.03 16.35
N ALA A 212 3.14 12.32 16.41
CA ALA A 212 2.53 12.94 17.58
C ALA A 212 2.60 12.07 18.84
N ARG A 213 2.72 10.73 18.72
CA ARG A 213 2.96 9.86 19.89
C ARG A 213 4.23 10.22 20.67
N VAL A 214 5.25 10.75 19.99
CA VAL A 214 6.53 11.12 20.59
C VAL A 214 6.55 12.61 20.92
N MET A 215 6.11 13.46 19.99
CA MET A 215 6.20 14.91 20.14
C MET A 215 5.08 15.50 21.02
N HIS A 216 3.92 14.83 21.06
CA HIS A 216 2.73 15.29 21.79
C HIS A 216 2.07 14.12 22.57
N PRO A 217 2.79 13.44 23.48
CA PRO A 217 2.30 12.24 24.18
C PRO A 217 1.03 12.48 25.02
N GLN A 218 0.76 13.73 25.39
CA GLN A 218 -0.45 14.16 26.11
C GLN A 218 -1.70 14.17 25.22
N ILE A 219 -1.56 14.32 23.90
CA ILE A 219 -2.68 14.32 22.96
C ILE A 219 -3.01 12.87 22.61
N ARG A 220 -4.17 12.40 23.08
CA ARG A 220 -4.60 11.02 22.89
C ARG A 220 -5.32 10.88 21.55
N GLY A 221 -4.93 9.86 20.79
CA GLY A 221 -5.69 9.40 19.63
C GLY A 221 -6.51 8.16 19.96
N ILE A 222 -6.88 7.40 18.92
CA ILE A 222 -7.67 6.17 19.08
C ILE A 222 -6.75 4.97 19.36
N GLY A 223 -6.94 4.37 20.54
CA GLY A 223 -6.24 3.18 21.02
C GLY A 223 -4.97 3.47 21.84
N ASN A 224 -4.22 2.42 22.19
CA ASN A 224 -3.15 2.49 23.19
C ASN A 224 -1.73 2.60 22.61
N ARG A 225 -1.60 3.08 21.36
CA ARG A 225 -0.30 3.16 20.68
C ARG A 225 0.48 4.39 21.16
N SER A 226 1.56 4.19 21.92
CA SER A 226 2.33 5.26 22.56
C SER A 226 3.79 5.40 22.11
N ARG A 227 4.29 4.50 21.24
CA ARG A 227 5.69 4.48 20.81
C ARG A 227 5.82 4.26 19.31
N ILE A 228 6.91 4.76 18.73
CA ILE A 228 7.38 4.39 17.38
C ILE A 228 8.23 3.12 17.53
N LYS A 229 7.79 2.01 16.93
CA LYS A 229 8.43 0.70 17.11
C LYS A 229 9.63 0.47 16.19
N GLN A 230 9.73 1.18 15.08
CA GLN A 230 10.80 1.01 14.10
C GLN A 230 11.42 2.36 13.76
N GLN A 231 12.75 2.40 13.82
CA GLN A 231 13.55 3.49 13.29
C GLN A 231 13.98 3.11 11.87
N PHE A 232 13.82 4.06 10.96
CA PHE A 232 14.37 3.93 9.62
C PHE A 232 15.89 4.02 9.71
N SER A 233 16.57 3.10 9.03
CA SER A 233 18.02 3.16 8.82
C SER A 233 18.27 3.19 7.32
N PRO A 234 18.86 4.26 6.77
CA PRO A 234 19.12 4.36 5.34
C PRO A 234 20.03 3.22 4.90
N HIS A 235 19.67 2.57 3.79
CA HIS A 235 20.48 1.54 3.16
C HIS A 235 20.82 2.00 1.75
N GLY A 236 22.02 2.56 1.59
CA GLY A 236 22.48 3.10 0.32
C GLY A 236 21.73 4.34 -0.16
N LEU A 237 21.98 4.72 -1.40
CA LEU A 237 21.25 5.79 -2.06
C LEU A 237 19.85 5.28 -2.45
N PRO A 238 18.79 6.09 -2.28
CA PRO A 238 17.47 5.72 -2.76
C PRO A 238 17.51 5.57 -4.28
N ALA A 239 16.84 4.53 -4.79
CA ALA A 239 16.63 4.39 -6.23
C ALA A 239 15.80 5.55 -6.76
N THR A 240 15.98 5.88 -8.04
CA THR A 240 15.10 6.83 -8.72
C THR A 240 13.66 6.31 -8.63
N PRO A 241 12.72 7.09 -8.08
CA PRO A 241 11.34 6.67 -7.94
C PRO A 241 10.71 6.44 -9.32
N PHE A 242 9.86 5.43 -9.40
CA PHE A 242 9.05 5.14 -10.56
C PHE A 242 7.58 5.17 -10.15
N PHE A 243 6.79 5.99 -10.82
CA PHE A 243 5.37 6.19 -10.55
C PHE A 243 4.50 5.47 -11.58
N PRO A 244 3.22 5.17 -11.27
CA PRO A 244 2.28 4.66 -12.26
C PRO A 244 2.32 5.51 -13.55
N PRO A 245 2.61 4.93 -14.74
CA PRO A 245 2.75 5.70 -15.97
C PRO A 245 1.56 6.57 -16.32
N LYS A 246 0.35 6.12 -15.97
CA LYS A 246 -0.91 6.85 -16.15
C LYS A 246 -0.98 8.18 -15.38
N TRP A 247 -0.14 8.39 -14.37
CA TRP A 247 -0.03 9.70 -13.71
C TRP A 247 0.71 10.73 -14.56
N GLY A 248 1.48 10.31 -15.57
CA GLY A 248 2.19 11.23 -16.47
C GLY A 248 3.30 12.06 -15.80
N ILE A 249 3.79 11.66 -14.62
CA ILE A 249 4.76 12.45 -13.84
C ILE A 249 6.22 11.97 -13.93
N ASN A 250 6.48 10.76 -14.45
CA ASN A 250 7.83 10.18 -14.47
C ASN A 250 8.88 11.06 -15.19
N GLY A 251 8.48 11.75 -16.27
CA GLY A 251 9.38 12.68 -16.98
C GLY A 251 9.77 13.90 -16.14
N ARG A 252 8.79 14.51 -15.46
CA ARG A 252 9.01 15.63 -14.54
C ARG A 252 9.85 15.21 -13.33
N ALA A 253 9.57 14.03 -12.78
CA ALA A 253 10.32 13.44 -11.68
C ALA A 253 11.81 13.24 -12.04
N SER A 254 12.07 12.64 -13.20
CA SER A 254 13.43 12.39 -13.68
C SER A 254 14.21 13.69 -13.92
N ALA A 255 13.56 14.70 -14.51
CA ALA A 255 14.18 16.00 -14.76
C ALA A 255 14.56 16.72 -13.46
N ARG A 256 13.65 16.79 -12.48
CA ARG A 256 13.90 17.46 -11.19
C ARG A 256 14.99 16.75 -10.40
N LEU A 257 14.96 15.42 -10.31
CA LEU A 257 15.98 14.66 -9.57
C LEU A 257 17.37 14.75 -10.20
N SER A 258 17.47 14.82 -11.53
CA SER A 258 18.74 15.03 -12.23
C SER A 258 19.35 16.42 -11.95
N GLN A 259 18.52 17.44 -11.76
CA GLN A 259 18.97 18.80 -11.41
C GLN A 259 19.53 18.86 -9.98
N HIS A 260 18.93 18.16 -9.02
CA HIS A 260 19.44 18.09 -7.64
C HIS A 260 20.75 17.29 -7.55
N ALA A 261 20.95 16.28 -8.40
CA ALA A 261 22.21 15.52 -8.46
C ALA A 261 23.41 16.32 -9.01
N LEU A 262 23.17 17.45 -9.68
CA LEU A 262 24.21 18.36 -10.19
C LEU A 262 24.63 19.44 -9.18
N ILE A 263 24.00 19.49 -8.00
CA ILE A 263 24.22 20.52 -6.97
C ILE A 263 24.86 19.92 -5.69
N VAL A 264 25.17 18.61 -5.68
CA VAL A 264 25.87 17.92 -4.57
C VAL A 264 27.31 17.62 -4.95
#